data_AF-A0A2V8UYP7-F1
#
_entry.id   AF-A0A2V8UYP7-F1
#
_cell.length_a   1.000
_cell.length_b   1.000
_cell.length_c   1.000
_cell.angle_alpha   90.00
_cell.angle_beta   90.00
_cell.angle_gamma   90.00
#
_symmetry.space_group_name_H-M   'P 1'
#
loop_
_entity.id
_entity.type
_entity.pdbx_description
1 polymer ?
#
loop_
_entity_poly.entity_id
_entity_poly.type
_entity_poly.pdbx_seq_one_letter_code
_entity_poly.pdbx_strand_id
1 'polypeptide(L)'
;MKTIGVLALCALAAFAGPFDKKKKKSEEDVTQVLQLPKDPPSAVVAETARLGFYVSPLSSRGLLSQQVRDALKAMQRNLGGANVVKLRAFVAGSGDMRRVQAIVSETFTERRLSLPALSVVQVGGLPLEGAQVVIEATSVGKKDVNPNGLVFISGQQAASPGALEPVMPLLERSLAGLRTAVRGAGSQPEDVLRGTCFLSSLDGFGKIRDLVESEYRGAVWNFVQTQRAPVNSVVECEAVARARLK
;
A
#
# COMPACT_ATOMS: atom_id res chain seq x y z
N MET A 1 -42.85 48.65 38.24
CA MET A 1 -42.79 48.10 39.62
C MET A 1 -43.08 46.61 39.56
N LYS A 2 -42.32 45.82 40.34
CA LYS A 2 -42.24 44.35 40.42
C LYS A 2 -43.53 43.68 40.92
N THR A 3 -43.71 42.38 40.56
CA THR A 3 -44.08 41.22 41.42
C THR A 3 -44.21 39.99 40.50
N ILE A 4 -43.25 39.06 40.39
CA ILE A 4 -42.99 37.85 41.22
C ILE A 4 -44.24 36.97 41.45
N GLY A 5 -44.23 35.76 40.87
CA GLY A 5 -45.10 34.63 41.22
C GLY A 5 -44.25 33.38 41.48
N VAL A 6 -44.47 32.73 42.62
CA VAL A 6 -43.71 31.62 43.19
C VAL A 6 -44.55 30.33 43.21
N LEU A 7 -43.90 29.24 42.79
CA LEU A 7 -43.99 27.81 43.11
C LEU A 7 -45.24 27.11 43.70
N ALA A 8 -45.35 25.83 43.25
CA ALA A 8 -45.60 24.58 44.01
C ALA A 8 -47.04 24.29 44.48
N LEU A 9 -47.52 23.07 44.67
CA LEU A 9 -47.20 21.65 44.40
C LEU A 9 -48.39 20.92 45.08
N CYS A 10 -48.97 19.85 44.52
CA CYS A 10 -49.43 18.67 45.27
C CYS A 10 -50.17 17.65 44.41
N ALA A 11 -49.90 16.39 44.74
CA ALA A 11 -50.39 15.15 44.18
C ALA A 11 -51.75 14.71 44.76
N LEU A 12 -52.45 13.79 44.08
CA LEU A 12 -52.93 12.51 44.64
C LEU A 12 -53.61 11.64 43.56
N ALA A 13 -53.41 10.34 43.71
CA ALA A 13 -53.66 9.27 42.76
C ALA A 13 -55.09 8.66 42.87
N ALA A 14 -55.56 8.03 41.79
CA ALA A 14 -56.61 7.03 41.82
C ALA A 14 -56.48 5.98 40.69
N PHE A 15 -56.03 4.79 41.09
CA PHE A 15 -56.41 3.42 40.70
C PHE A 15 -56.84 3.01 39.27
N ALA A 16 -56.01 2.09 38.74
CA ALA A 16 -56.32 0.74 38.24
C ALA A 16 -57.21 0.52 36.99
N GLY A 17 -56.54 0.09 35.90
CA GLY A 17 -57.10 -0.73 34.82
C GLY A 17 -56.12 -1.87 34.47
N PRO A 18 -56.60 -3.06 34.07
CA PRO A 18 -55.75 -4.25 33.93
C PRO A 18 -54.93 -4.18 32.64
N PHE A 19 -53.62 -3.97 32.75
CA PHE A 19 -52.71 -4.11 31.61
C PHE A 19 -52.30 -5.57 31.42
N ASP A 20 -52.86 -6.15 30.36
CA ASP A 20 -52.50 -7.42 29.77
C ASP A 20 -50.98 -7.57 29.61
N LYS A 21 -50.43 -8.61 30.25
CA LYS A 21 -49.06 -9.11 30.00
C LYS A 21 -48.97 -9.70 28.59
N LYS A 22 -48.79 -8.86 27.58
CA LYS A 22 -48.32 -9.31 26.26
C LYS A 22 -46.80 -9.43 26.27
N LYS A 23 -46.35 -10.69 26.29
CA LYS A 23 -44.99 -11.19 26.05
C LYS A 23 -44.14 -10.23 25.21
N LYS A 24 -43.04 -9.74 25.78
CA LYS A 24 -41.83 -9.41 25.02
C LYS A 24 -41.42 -10.67 24.26
N LYS A 25 -41.76 -10.74 22.97
CA LYS A 25 -41.00 -11.56 22.04
C LYS A 25 -39.64 -10.87 21.94
N SER A 26 -38.62 -11.59 22.39
CA SER A 26 -37.23 -11.34 22.06
C SER A 26 -37.14 -10.97 20.59
N GLU A 27 -36.68 -9.75 20.29
CA GLU A 27 -36.03 -9.46 19.03
C GLU A 27 -34.91 -10.49 18.93
N GLU A 28 -35.12 -11.50 18.09
CA GLU A 28 -34.04 -12.34 17.61
C GLU A 28 -33.04 -11.38 16.98
N ASP A 29 -31.85 -11.29 17.58
CA ASP A 29 -30.70 -10.60 17.01
C ASP A 29 -30.65 -10.94 15.52
N VAL A 30 -30.97 -9.97 14.67
CA VAL A 30 -30.70 -10.07 13.25
C VAL A 30 -29.19 -10.17 13.15
N THR A 31 -28.69 -11.40 13.13
CA THR A 31 -27.29 -11.69 12.87
C THR A 31 -27.01 -11.06 11.51
N GLN A 32 -26.37 -9.88 11.52
CA GLN A 32 -25.84 -9.29 10.31
C GLN A 32 -24.90 -10.34 9.75
N VAL A 33 -25.32 -10.99 8.66
CA VAL A 33 -24.45 -11.87 7.90
C VAL A 33 -23.37 -10.96 7.36
N LEU A 34 -22.21 -10.94 8.04
CA LEU A 34 -21.07 -10.14 7.65
C LEU A 34 -20.69 -10.62 6.25
N GLN A 35 -21.01 -9.81 5.23
CA GLN A 35 -20.65 -10.12 3.86
C GLN A 35 -19.13 -10.22 3.81
N LEU A 36 -18.63 -11.42 3.54
CA LEU A 36 -17.20 -11.62 3.44
C LEU A 36 -16.66 -10.73 2.32
N PRO A 37 -15.55 -10.00 2.55
CA PRO A 37 -14.88 -9.26 1.50
C PRO A 37 -14.63 -10.17 0.30
N LYS A 38 -14.92 -9.67 -0.91
CA LYS A 38 -14.64 -10.40 -2.14
C LYS A 38 -13.14 -10.63 -2.25
N ASP A 39 -12.71 -11.81 -2.68
CA ASP A 39 -11.28 -12.04 -2.88
C ASP A 39 -10.78 -11.32 -4.14
N PRO A 40 -9.61 -10.66 -4.09
CA PRO A 40 -8.96 -10.13 -5.28
C PRO A 40 -8.68 -11.26 -6.28
N PRO A 41 -8.80 -11.01 -7.59
CA PRO A 41 -8.48 -12.01 -8.60
C PRO A 41 -7.00 -12.40 -8.55
N SER A 42 -6.70 -13.66 -8.91
CA SER A 42 -5.33 -14.16 -8.98
C SER A 42 -4.51 -13.50 -10.09
N ALA A 43 -5.16 -13.06 -11.16
CA ALA A 43 -4.55 -12.36 -12.29
C ALA A 43 -5.53 -11.37 -12.93
N VAL A 44 -4.98 -10.32 -13.54
CA VAL A 44 -5.71 -9.33 -14.34
C VAL A 44 -4.93 -9.10 -15.63
N VAL A 45 -5.63 -9.08 -16.77
CA VAL A 45 -5.04 -8.74 -18.07
C VAL A 45 -5.07 -7.22 -18.25
N ALA A 46 -3.97 -6.65 -18.73
CA ALA A 46 -3.83 -5.21 -18.92
C ALA A 46 -2.99 -4.86 -20.16
N GLU A 47 -3.32 -3.73 -20.79
CA GLU A 47 -2.59 -3.20 -21.94
C GLU A 47 -1.29 -2.51 -21.49
N THR A 48 -0.15 -3.11 -21.83
CA THR A 48 1.19 -2.68 -21.39
C THR A 48 1.53 -1.26 -21.85
N ALA A 49 1.04 -0.84 -23.02
CA ALA A 49 1.26 0.49 -23.59
C ALA A 49 0.74 1.64 -22.72
N ARG A 50 -0.25 1.36 -21.84
CA ARG A 50 -0.93 2.34 -21.00
C ARG A 50 -0.61 2.21 -19.52
N LEU A 51 0.34 1.35 -19.16
CA LEU A 51 0.68 1.13 -17.76
C LEU A 51 1.39 2.35 -17.16
N GLY A 52 0.82 2.85 -16.07
CA GLY A 52 1.42 3.79 -15.14
C GLY A 52 1.73 3.12 -13.80
N PHE A 53 2.67 3.70 -13.07
CA PHE A 53 3.17 3.17 -11.80
C PHE A 53 3.07 4.22 -10.71
N TYR A 54 2.80 3.78 -9.48
CA TYR A 54 2.70 4.65 -8.32
C TYR A 54 3.19 3.92 -7.07
N VAL A 55 3.85 4.65 -6.17
CA VAL A 55 4.22 4.18 -4.82
C VAL A 55 3.52 5.08 -3.82
N SER A 56 2.77 4.47 -2.88
CA SER A 56 2.07 5.24 -1.86
C SER A 56 3.05 5.95 -0.91
N PRO A 57 2.75 7.18 -0.46
CA PRO A 57 3.53 7.80 0.60
C PRO A 57 3.44 6.96 1.88
N LEU A 58 4.54 6.91 2.62
CA LEU A 58 4.56 6.33 3.96
C LEU A 58 3.81 7.23 4.94
N SER A 59 3.18 6.61 5.94
CA SER A 59 2.52 7.31 7.03
C SER A 59 2.90 6.64 8.34
N SER A 60 3.29 7.43 9.34
CA SER A 60 3.47 6.97 10.73
C SER A 60 2.19 7.08 11.56
N ARG A 61 1.08 7.53 10.96
CA ARG A 61 -0.17 7.82 11.66
C ARG A 61 -1.14 6.65 11.60
N GLY A 62 -1.64 6.28 12.78
CA GLY A 62 -2.67 5.26 12.92
C GLY A 62 -2.14 3.84 12.75
N LEU A 63 -3.04 2.88 12.96
CA LEU A 63 -2.77 1.45 12.81
C LEU A 63 -2.79 1.04 11.33
N LEU A 64 -2.36 -0.19 11.05
CA LEU A 64 -2.27 -0.77 9.70
C LEU A 64 -3.53 -0.53 8.88
N SER A 65 -4.71 -0.72 9.48
CA SER A 65 -5.98 -0.52 8.78
C SER A 65 -6.16 0.92 8.28
N GLN A 66 -5.78 1.90 9.09
CA GLN A 66 -5.85 3.32 8.71
C GLN A 66 -4.81 3.63 7.65
N GLN A 67 -3.57 3.16 7.82
CA GLN A 67 -2.48 3.41 6.88
C GLN A 67 -2.78 2.80 5.49
N VAL A 68 -3.37 1.60 5.42
CA VAL A 68 -3.81 1.00 4.16
C VAL A 68 -4.87 1.87 3.49
N ARG A 69 -5.90 2.32 4.23
CA ARG A 69 -6.95 3.21 3.68
C ARG A 69 -6.39 4.54 3.19
N ASP A 70 -5.46 5.13 3.94
CA ASP A 70 -4.79 6.38 3.56
C ASP A 70 -3.92 6.22 2.31
N ALA A 71 -3.15 5.13 2.22
CA ALA A 71 -2.36 4.78 1.04
C ALA A 71 -3.24 4.60 -0.20
N LEU A 72 -4.34 3.85 -0.09
CA LEU A 72 -5.32 3.66 -1.18
C LEU A 72 -5.99 4.98 -1.57
N LYS A 73 -6.32 5.83 -0.60
CA LYS A 73 -6.91 7.16 -0.86
C LYS A 73 -5.92 8.11 -1.53
N ALA A 74 -4.63 8.05 -1.18
CA ALA A 74 -3.58 8.83 -1.85
C ALA A 74 -3.36 8.33 -3.28
N MET A 75 -3.30 7.01 -3.49
CA MET A 75 -3.21 6.39 -4.81
C MET A 75 -4.37 6.82 -5.72
N GLN A 76 -5.61 6.69 -5.27
CA GLN A 76 -6.78 7.06 -6.07
C GLN A 76 -6.78 8.55 -6.47
N ARG A 77 -6.32 9.42 -5.57
CA ARG A 77 -6.18 10.86 -5.85
C ARG A 77 -5.14 11.13 -6.94
N ASN A 78 -3.99 10.47 -6.87
CA ASN A 78 -2.89 10.70 -7.82
C ASN A 78 -3.11 10.03 -9.19
N LEU A 79 -3.79 8.89 -9.23
CA LEU A 79 -4.02 8.14 -10.48
C LEU A 79 -5.17 8.71 -11.33
N GLY A 80 -5.93 9.70 -10.84
CA GLY A 80 -6.87 10.47 -11.67
C GLY A 80 -7.95 9.65 -12.37
N GLY A 81 -8.37 8.52 -11.78
CA GLY A 81 -9.35 7.60 -12.35
C GLY A 81 -8.77 6.54 -13.30
N ALA A 82 -7.44 6.41 -13.40
CA ALA A 82 -6.82 5.26 -14.05
C ALA A 82 -7.22 3.96 -13.35
N ASN A 83 -7.44 2.91 -14.13
CA ASN A 83 -7.88 1.63 -13.59
C ASN A 83 -6.71 0.88 -12.95
N VAL A 84 -6.76 0.58 -11.65
CA VAL A 84 -5.69 -0.16 -10.98
C VAL A 84 -5.83 -1.65 -11.31
N VAL A 85 -4.77 -2.26 -11.84
CA VAL A 85 -4.77 -3.67 -12.28
C VAL A 85 -3.91 -4.57 -11.39
N LYS A 86 -2.89 -4.00 -10.72
CA LYS A 86 -2.04 -4.74 -9.79
C LYS A 86 -1.69 -3.87 -8.58
N LEU A 87 -1.74 -4.47 -7.40
CA LEU A 87 -1.21 -3.94 -6.16
C LEU A 87 -0.14 -4.89 -5.59
N ARG A 88 0.94 -4.32 -5.07
CA ARG A 88 1.91 -4.99 -4.20
C ARG A 88 1.95 -4.23 -2.88
N ALA A 89 1.46 -4.84 -1.81
CA ALA A 89 1.48 -4.26 -0.47
C ALA A 89 2.63 -4.88 0.33
N PHE A 90 3.55 -4.07 0.80
CA PHE A 90 4.65 -4.49 1.67
C PHE A 90 4.31 -4.12 3.10
N VAL A 91 4.15 -5.12 3.95
CA VAL A 91 3.66 -4.97 5.33
C VAL A 91 4.80 -5.21 6.30
N ALA A 92 5.14 -4.21 7.11
CA ALA A 92 6.24 -4.32 8.07
C ALA A 92 5.88 -5.19 9.28
N GLY A 93 6.83 -6.02 9.71
CA GLY A 93 6.74 -6.78 10.95
C GLY A 93 5.64 -7.85 10.91
N SER A 94 4.85 -7.95 11.97
CA SER A 94 3.78 -8.96 12.14
C SER A 94 2.40 -8.45 11.73
N GLY A 95 2.32 -7.49 10.81
CA GLY A 95 1.05 -6.92 10.38
C GLY A 95 0.09 -7.98 9.82
N ASP A 96 -1.21 -7.83 10.10
CA ASP A 96 -2.23 -8.74 9.59
C ASP A 96 -2.40 -8.58 8.07
N MET A 97 -1.77 -9.48 7.31
CA MET A 97 -1.85 -9.51 5.85
C MET A 97 -3.28 -9.74 5.33
N ARG A 98 -4.11 -10.50 6.06
CA ARG A 98 -5.51 -10.74 5.67
C ARG A 98 -6.31 -9.45 5.79
N ARG A 99 -6.01 -8.63 6.80
CA ARG A 99 -6.65 -7.32 6.96
C ARG A 99 -6.35 -6.39 5.79
N VAL A 100 -5.15 -6.45 5.21
CA VAL A 100 -4.81 -5.67 4.01
C VAL A 100 -5.70 -6.07 2.83
N GLN A 101 -5.85 -7.38 2.58
CA GLN A 101 -6.73 -7.89 1.53
C GLN A 101 -8.18 -7.46 1.73
N ALA A 102 -8.72 -7.63 2.93
CA ALA A 102 -10.08 -7.21 3.26
C ALA A 102 -10.30 -5.72 2.97
N ILE A 103 -9.38 -4.85 3.41
CA ILE A 103 -9.51 -3.40 3.20
C ILE A 103 -9.42 -3.03 1.72
N VAL A 104 -8.53 -3.66 0.95
CA VAL A 104 -8.46 -3.45 -0.50
C VAL A 104 -9.79 -3.83 -1.13
N SER A 105 -10.32 -5.01 -0.82
CA SER A 105 -11.58 -5.48 -1.38
C SER A 105 -12.78 -4.63 -0.99
N GLU A 106 -12.89 -4.23 0.27
CA GLU A 106 -13.89 -3.28 0.77
C GLU A 106 -13.78 -1.96 0.00
N THR A 107 -12.60 -1.34 -0.02
CA THR A 107 -12.38 -0.01 -0.62
C THR A 107 -12.72 0.02 -2.11
N PHE A 108 -12.35 -1.01 -2.86
CA PHE A 108 -12.64 -1.09 -4.29
C PHE A 108 -14.12 -1.39 -4.54
N THR A 109 -14.72 -2.29 -3.76
CA THR A 109 -16.15 -2.64 -3.90
C THR A 109 -17.06 -1.47 -3.54
N GLU A 110 -16.81 -0.79 -2.42
CA GLU A 110 -17.57 0.39 -1.97
C GLU A 110 -17.53 1.51 -3.01
N ARG A 111 -16.38 1.67 -3.68
CA ARG A 111 -16.18 2.68 -4.73
C ARG A 111 -16.58 2.20 -6.12
N ARG A 112 -17.13 0.99 -6.25
CA ARG A 112 -17.52 0.37 -7.52
C ARG A 112 -16.38 0.31 -8.56
N LEU A 113 -15.16 0.09 -8.08
CA LEU A 113 -13.97 -0.11 -8.90
C LEU A 113 -13.75 -1.60 -9.16
N SER A 114 -13.11 -1.95 -10.27
CA SER A 114 -12.67 -3.34 -10.52
C SER A 114 -11.56 -3.74 -9.56
N LEU A 115 -11.66 -4.93 -8.97
CA LEU A 115 -10.65 -5.45 -8.07
C LEU A 115 -9.32 -5.71 -8.81
N PRO A 116 -8.19 -5.18 -8.33
CA PRO A 116 -6.88 -5.47 -8.90
C PRO A 116 -6.37 -6.83 -8.43
N ALA A 117 -5.44 -7.43 -9.16
CA ALA A 117 -4.63 -8.51 -8.58
C ALA A 117 -3.83 -7.94 -7.38
N LEU A 118 -3.73 -8.69 -6.28
CA LEU A 118 -3.07 -8.24 -5.06
C LEU A 118 -1.96 -9.22 -4.65
N SER A 119 -0.78 -8.70 -4.33
CA SER A 119 0.25 -9.42 -3.59
C SER A 119 0.48 -8.71 -2.27
N VAL A 120 0.47 -9.46 -1.18
CA VAL A 120 0.84 -8.95 0.15
C VAL A 120 2.14 -9.64 0.56
N VAL A 121 3.17 -8.85 0.83
CA VAL A 121 4.52 -9.32 1.15
C VAL A 121 4.87 -8.82 2.54
N GLN A 122 5.20 -9.73 3.45
CA GLN A 122 5.72 -9.35 4.75
C GLN A 122 7.19 -8.92 4.61
N VAL A 123 7.54 -7.80 5.22
CA VAL A 123 8.90 -7.24 5.20
C VAL A 123 9.36 -6.94 6.63
N GLY A 124 10.68 -6.82 6.83
CA GLY A 124 11.27 -6.50 8.12
C GLY A 124 10.85 -5.11 8.64
N GLY A 125 10.84 -4.12 7.75
CA GLY A 125 10.62 -2.72 8.08
C GLY A 125 10.47 -1.82 6.86
N LEU A 126 10.03 -0.59 7.12
CA LEU A 126 9.89 0.50 6.15
C LEU A 126 10.73 1.70 6.61
N PRO A 127 11.20 2.56 5.70
CA PRO A 127 12.15 3.64 6.02
C PRO A 127 11.55 4.81 6.81
N LEU A 128 10.28 4.72 7.20
CA LEU A 128 9.63 5.66 8.11
C LEU A 128 9.22 4.92 9.38
N GLU A 129 9.72 5.37 10.53
CA GLU A 129 9.32 4.84 11.82
C GLU A 129 7.80 4.96 12.03
N GLY A 130 7.18 3.89 12.53
CA GLY A 130 5.72 3.80 12.69
C GLY A 130 4.96 3.48 11.40
N ALA A 131 5.60 3.49 10.23
CA ALA A 131 4.96 3.02 9.01
C ALA A 131 4.85 1.49 9.01
N GLN A 132 3.66 0.99 8.68
CA GLN A 132 3.31 -0.42 8.67
C GLN A 132 3.05 -0.96 7.28
N VAL A 133 2.79 -0.08 6.30
CA VAL A 133 2.54 -0.48 4.91
C VAL A 133 3.05 0.53 3.89
N VAL A 134 3.55 0.03 2.77
CA VAL A 134 3.70 0.78 1.50
C VAL A 134 3.07 -0.03 0.39
N ILE A 135 2.37 0.63 -0.53
CA ILE A 135 1.66 0.00 -1.64
C ILE A 135 2.25 0.51 -2.95
N GLU A 136 2.74 -0.41 -3.77
CA GLU A 136 3.00 -0.17 -5.18
C GLU A 136 1.73 -0.49 -5.98
N ALA A 137 1.39 0.38 -6.92
CA ALA A 137 0.25 0.24 -7.80
C ALA A 137 0.68 0.30 -9.27
N THR A 138 0.13 -0.62 -10.05
CA THR A 138 0.15 -0.57 -11.51
C THR A 138 -1.25 -0.26 -12.00
N SER A 139 -1.38 0.74 -12.85
CA SER A 139 -2.67 1.21 -13.37
C SER A 139 -2.68 1.34 -14.88
N VAL A 140 -3.85 1.24 -15.51
CA VAL A 140 -4.08 1.47 -16.93
C VAL A 140 -4.64 2.88 -17.11
N GLY A 141 -3.87 3.75 -17.75
CA GLY A 141 -4.28 5.10 -18.11
C GLY A 141 -5.10 5.15 -19.41
N LYS A 142 -5.45 6.38 -19.84
CA LYS A 142 -6.19 6.62 -21.09
C LYS A 142 -5.29 6.80 -22.33
N LYS A 143 -4.01 7.09 -22.11
CA LYS A 143 -3.03 7.41 -23.17
C LYS A 143 -1.94 6.35 -23.21
N ASP A 144 -1.43 6.13 -24.40
CA ASP A 144 -0.27 5.28 -24.61
C ASP A 144 0.97 6.06 -24.16
N VAL A 145 1.59 5.59 -23.09
CA VAL A 145 2.80 6.18 -22.48
C VAL A 145 4.02 5.27 -22.63
N ASN A 146 3.81 4.03 -23.05
CA ASN A 146 4.83 3.01 -23.32
C ASN A 146 4.58 2.36 -24.70
N PRO A 147 4.62 3.12 -25.81
CA PRO A 147 4.20 2.62 -27.13
C PRO A 147 4.99 1.40 -27.62
N ASN A 148 6.23 1.22 -27.13
CA ASN A 148 7.10 0.10 -27.50
C ASN A 148 7.08 -1.04 -26.47
N GLY A 149 6.21 -0.95 -25.45
CA GLY A 149 6.16 -1.89 -24.34
C GLY A 149 7.08 -1.55 -23.17
N LEU A 150 7.31 -2.55 -22.32
CA LEU A 150 8.05 -2.44 -21.07
C LEU A 150 9.15 -3.49 -20.99
N VAL A 151 10.20 -3.15 -20.28
CA VAL A 151 11.27 -4.06 -19.88
C VAL A 151 11.13 -4.31 -18.38
N PHE A 152 11.04 -5.57 -17.99
CA PHE A 152 11.05 -6.00 -16.59
C PHE A 152 12.45 -6.52 -16.24
N ILE A 153 13.10 -5.88 -15.28
CA ILE A 153 14.48 -6.15 -14.91
C ILE A 153 14.47 -6.83 -13.55
N SER A 154 14.94 -8.07 -13.51
CA SER A 154 15.11 -8.85 -12.29
C SER A 154 16.04 -8.14 -11.31
N GLY A 155 15.89 -8.47 -10.02
CA GLY A 155 16.72 -7.92 -8.97
C GLY A 155 18.22 -8.14 -9.21
N GLN A 156 18.99 -7.07 -9.07
CA GLN A 156 20.44 -7.09 -9.22
C GLN A 156 21.06 -7.14 -7.84
N GLN A 157 21.34 -8.35 -7.36
CA GLN A 157 21.75 -8.56 -5.97
C GLN A 157 23.24 -8.27 -5.74
N ALA A 158 23.54 -7.64 -4.63
CA ALA A 158 24.87 -7.55 -4.04
C ALA A 158 24.78 -7.94 -2.55
N ALA A 159 25.62 -8.86 -2.12
CA ALA A 159 25.63 -9.37 -0.75
C ALA A 159 27.02 -9.28 -0.11
N SER A 160 27.06 -9.36 1.22
CA SER A 160 28.26 -9.56 2.01
C SER A 160 27.96 -10.46 3.22
N PRO A 161 28.90 -11.30 3.68
CA PRO A 161 28.65 -12.29 4.74
C PRO A 161 28.29 -11.66 6.10
N GLY A 162 28.76 -10.44 6.41
CA GLY A 162 28.46 -9.82 7.70
C GLY A 162 27.06 -9.19 7.75
N ALA A 163 26.22 -9.62 8.70
CA ALA A 163 24.87 -9.09 8.94
C ALA A 163 24.82 -7.56 9.16
N LEU A 164 25.88 -6.99 9.75
CA LEU A 164 25.96 -5.58 10.13
C LEU A 164 26.79 -4.75 9.15
N GLU A 165 27.17 -5.33 8.00
CA GLU A 165 27.95 -4.57 7.03
C GLU A 165 27.10 -3.46 6.39
N PRO A 166 27.68 -2.25 6.23
CA PRO A 166 26.97 -1.12 5.65
C PRO A 166 26.37 -1.46 4.28
N VAL A 167 25.12 -1.05 4.07
CA VAL A 167 24.41 -1.34 2.81
C VAL A 167 24.81 -0.44 1.65
N MET A 168 25.46 0.71 1.90
CA MET A 168 25.78 1.67 0.83
C MET A 168 26.70 1.09 -0.27
N PRO A 169 27.83 0.42 0.04
CA PRO A 169 28.63 -0.23 -1.00
C PRO A 169 27.88 -1.34 -1.75
N LEU A 170 26.95 -2.03 -1.08
CA LEU A 170 26.11 -3.05 -1.73
C LEU A 170 25.09 -2.40 -2.67
N LEU A 171 24.50 -1.28 -2.27
CA LEU A 171 23.60 -0.47 -3.08
C LEU A 171 24.31 0.01 -4.34
N GLU A 172 25.50 0.59 -4.24
CA GLU A 172 26.28 1.03 -5.41
C GLU A 172 26.52 -0.12 -6.40
N ARG A 173 26.89 -1.31 -5.90
CA ARG A 173 27.06 -2.52 -6.74
C ARG A 173 25.74 -2.96 -7.38
N SER A 174 24.65 -2.98 -6.60
CA SER A 174 23.31 -3.34 -7.08
C SER A 174 22.83 -2.38 -8.17
N LEU A 175 22.99 -1.07 -7.99
CA LEU A 175 22.63 -0.05 -8.98
C LEU A 175 23.51 -0.10 -10.23
N ALA A 176 24.80 -0.42 -10.09
CA ALA A 176 25.68 -0.65 -11.24
C ALA A 176 25.23 -1.88 -12.07
N GLY A 177 24.83 -2.97 -11.40
CA GLY A 177 24.19 -4.12 -12.03
C GLY A 177 22.89 -3.72 -12.73
N LEU A 178 22.03 -2.95 -12.05
CA LEU A 178 20.76 -2.48 -12.58
C LEU A 178 20.96 -1.63 -13.84
N ARG A 179 21.90 -0.69 -13.82
CA ARG A 179 22.27 0.13 -14.97
C ARG A 179 22.74 -0.73 -16.15
N THR A 180 23.52 -1.76 -15.87
CA THR A 180 24.02 -2.71 -16.89
C THR A 180 22.85 -3.49 -17.50
N ALA A 181 21.93 -3.99 -16.68
CA ALA A 181 20.75 -4.73 -17.14
C ALA A 181 19.77 -3.85 -17.93
N VAL A 182 19.51 -2.61 -17.47
CA VAL A 182 18.71 -1.61 -18.20
C VAL A 182 19.29 -1.38 -19.60
N ARG A 183 20.60 -1.13 -19.70
CA ARG A 183 21.29 -0.90 -20.99
C ARG A 183 21.32 -2.15 -21.86
N GLY A 184 21.57 -3.32 -21.28
CA GLY A 184 21.56 -4.59 -21.98
C GLY A 184 20.20 -4.93 -22.60
N ALA A 185 19.11 -4.42 -22.02
CA ALA A 185 17.76 -4.55 -22.56
C ALA A 185 17.41 -3.49 -23.63
N GLY A 186 18.32 -2.57 -23.96
CA GLY A 186 18.09 -1.49 -24.94
C GLY A 186 17.40 -0.25 -24.38
N SER A 187 17.23 -0.16 -23.06
CA SER A 187 16.71 1.03 -22.37
C SER A 187 17.86 1.84 -21.75
N GLN A 188 17.55 3.00 -21.20
CA GLN A 188 18.48 3.85 -20.45
C GLN A 188 17.94 4.15 -19.04
N PRO A 189 18.78 4.63 -18.10
CA PRO A 189 18.34 4.96 -16.73
C PRO A 189 17.13 5.90 -16.68
N GLU A 190 17.04 6.88 -17.58
CA GLU A 190 15.91 7.80 -17.68
C GLU A 190 14.60 7.15 -18.16
N ASP A 191 14.65 5.93 -18.69
CA ASP A 191 13.46 5.17 -19.07
C ASP A 191 12.87 4.36 -17.90
N VAL A 192 13.57 4.27 -16.76
CA VAL A 192 13.05 3.57 -15.59
C VAL A 192 11.81 4.31 -15.08
N LEU A 193 10.73 3.55 -14.87
CA LEU A 193 9.42 4.07 -14.46
C LEU A 193 9.15 3.76 -12.99
N ARG A 194 9.55 2.57 -12.54
CA ARG A 194 9.38 2.11 -11.17
C ARG A 194 10.56 1.24 -10.76
N GLY A 195 11.04 1.41 -9.54
CA GLY A 195 12.02 0.52 -8.94
C GLY A 195 11.69 0.15 -7.50
N THR A 196 12.22 -0.98 -7.06
CA THR A 196 12.09 -1.45 -5.67
C THR A 196 13.47 -1.92 -5.21
N CYS A 197 14.00 -1.32 -4.14
CA CYS A 197 15.24 -1.78 -3.51
C CYS A 197 14.94 -2.50 -2.20
N PHE A 198 15.37 -3.75 -2.15
CA PHE A 198 15.30 -4.64 -1.00
C PHE A 198 16.62 -4.54 -0.24
N LEU A 199 16.56 -4.08 1.01
CA LEU A 199 17.73 -3.76 1.83
C LEU A 199 17.78 -4.68 3.07
N SER A 200 18.97 -5.06 3.51
CA SER A 200 19.17 -5.74 4.80
C SER A 200 19.03 -4.78 6.00
N SER A 201 19.42 -3.52 5.83
CA SER A 201 19.28 -2.43 6.82
C SER A 201 18.76 -1.15 6.16
N LEU A 202 18.04 -0.34 6.93
CA LEU A 202 17.56 1.00 6.55
C LEU A 202 18.42 2.13 7.13
N ASP A 203 19.56 1.79 7.74
CA ASP A 203 20.48 2.78 8.30
C ASP A 203 21.02 3.70 7.20
N GLY A 204 20.99 5.01 7.47
CA GLY A 204 21.42 6.01 6.49
C GLY A 204 20.48 6.17 5.30
N PHE A 205 19.20 5.79 5.43
CA PHE A 205 18.19 5.82 4.36
C PHE A 205 18.16 7.13 3.53
N GLY A 206 18.36 8.29 4.16
CA GLY A 206 18.39 9.56 3.42
C GLY A 206 19.41 9.54 2.27
N LYS A 207 20.63 9.06 2.52
CA LYS A 207 21.68 8.94 1.50
C LYS A 207 21.36 7.87 0.45
N ILE A 208 20.75 6.77 0.87
CA ILE A 208 20.30 5.69 -0.02
C ILE A 208 19.29 6.24 -1.04
N ARG A 209 18.26 6.93 -0.55
CA ARG A 209 17.22 7.52 -1.38
C ARG A 209 17.81 8.56 -2.33
N ASP A 210 18.61 9.49 -1.80
CA ASP A 210 19.17 10.59 -2.60
C ASP A 210 20.06 10.04 -3.74
N LEU A 211 20.85 8.98 -3.48
CA LEU A 211 21.65 8.32 -4.52
C LEU A 211 20.74 7.73 -5.62
N VAL A 212 19.74 6.92 -5.26
CA VAL A 212 18.85 6.26 -6.22
C VAL A 212 18.05 7.26 -7.04
N GLU A 213 17.47 8.27 -6.41
CA GLU A 213 16.67 9.30 -7.08
C GLU A 213 17.54 10.20 -7.99
N SER A 214 18.82 10.37 -7.67
CA SER A 214 19.75 11.12 -8.53
C SER A 214 20.07 10.39 -9.84
N GLU A 215 20.14 9.04 -9.81
CA GLU A 215 20.45 8.20 -10.97
C GLU A 215 19.22 7.93 -11.86
N TYR A 216 18.04 7.78 -11.25
CA TYR A 216 16.81 7.37 -11.92
C TYR A 216 15.72 8.43 -11.79
N ARG A 217 16.02 9.64 -12.29
CA ARG A 217 15.13 10.80 -12.21
C ARG A 217 13.79 10.51 -12.88
N GLY A 218 12.69 10.74 -12.17
CA GLY A 218 11.33 10.57 -12.68
C GLY A 218 10.72 9.17 -12.48
N ALA A 219 11.51 8.19 -12.03
CA ALA A 219 11.00 6.91 -11.59
C ALA A 219 10.37 7.01 -10.18
N VAL A 220 9.35 6.20 -9.92
CA VAL A 220 8.83 6.02 -8.55
C VAL A 220 9.58 4.88 -7.85
N TRP A 221 10.11 5.14 -6.66
CA TRP A 221 10.93 4.18 -5.93
C TRP A 221 10.31 3.75 -4.61
N ASN A 222 10.44 2.46 -4.33
CA ASN A 222 10.09 1.87 -3.04
C ASN A 222 11.33 1.24 -2.41
N PHE A 223 11.43 1.35 -1.08
CA PHE A 223 12.55 0.82 -0.31
C PHE A 223 11.99 0.05 0.88
N VAL A 224 12.43 -1.20 1.03
CA VAL A 224 11.94 -2.07 2.08
C VAL A 224 13.10 -2.81 2.72
N GLN A 225 13.05 -2.98 4.04
CA GLN A 225 13.96 -3.90 4.71
C GLN A 225 13.43 -5.32 4.54
N THR A 226 14.20 -6.25 3.98
CA THR A 226 13.73 -7.61 3.70
C THR A 226 13.37 -8.36 4.97
N GLN A 227 14.22 -8.28 6.00
CA GLN A 227 14.09 -8.98 7.26
C GLN A 227 14.56 -8.09 8.41
N ARG A 228 14.01 -8.26 9.62
CA ARG A 228 14.43 -7.48 10.79
C ARG A 228 15.85 -7.80 11.27
N ALA A 229 16.26 -9.05 11.14
CA ALA A 229 17.56 -9.55 11.59
C ALA A 229 18.17 -10.43 10.49
N PRO A 230 18.79 -9.80 9.46
CA PRO A 230 19.36 -10.54 8.35
C PRO A 230 20.64 -11.30 8.78
N VAL A 231 20.89 -12.45 8.17
CA VAL A 231 22.14 -13.21 8.39
C VAL A 231 23.30 -12.60 7.59
N ASN A 232 23.01 -12.10 6.40
CA ASN A 232 23.97 -11.47 5.48
C ASN A 232 23.49 -10.04 5.18
N SER A 233 24.42 -9.10 5.02
CA SER A 233 24.04 -7.81 4.45
C SER A 233 23.78 -7.99 2.95
N VAL A 234 22.65 -7.49 2.47
CA VAL A 234 22.21 -7.68 1.08
C VAL A 234 21.47 -6.44 0.61
N VAL A 235 21.72 -6.07 -0.64
CA VAL A 235 20.92 -5.11 -1.39
C VAL A 235 20.56 -5.73 -2.73
N GLU A 236 19.29 -5.64 -3.10
CA GLU A 236 18.79 -6.08 -4.39
C GLU A 236 17.79 -5.06 -4.92
N CYS A 237 18.12 -4.41 -6.03
CA CYS A 237 17.24 -3.47 -6.70
C CYS A 237 16.70 -4.08 -7.99
N GLU A 238 15.37 -4.07 -8.15
CA GLU A 238 14.65 -4.43 -9.37
C GLU A 238 14.01 -3.20 -10.01
N ALA A 239 13.69 -3.27 -11.31
CA ALA A 239 13.06 -2.15 -12.00
C ALA A 239 12.14 -2.55 -13.15
N VAL A 240 11.26 -1.62 -13.52
CA VAL A 240 10.52 -1.62 -14.78
C VAL A 240 10.91 -0.38 -15.56
N ALA A 241 11.29 -0.55 -16.82
CA ALA A 241 11.67 0.53 -17.72
C ALA A 241 10.79 0.54 -18.98
N ARG A 242 10.67 1.70 -19.61
CA ARG A 242 10.08 1.82 -20.94
C ARG A 242 11.02 1.19 -21.97
N ALA A 243 10.48 0.36 -22.86
CA ALA A 243 11.25 -0.15 -23.99
C ALA A 243 11.46 0.96 -25.04
N ARG A 244 12.63 0.96 -25.68
CA ARG A 244 12.90 1.80 -26.86
C ARG A 244 12.71 0.99 -28.14
N LEU A 245 12.39 1.67 -29.23
CA LEU A 245 12.54 1.07 -30.55
C LEU A 245 14.03 0.75 -30.74
N LYS A 246 14.33 -0.49 -31.12
CA LYS A 246 15.67 -0.88 -31.54
C LYS A 246 15.99 -0.30 -32.91
#